data_AF-A0A6H0T7F5-F1
#
_entry.id   AF-A0A6H0T7F5-F1
#
_cell.length_a   1.000
_cell.length_b   1.000
_cell.length_c   1.000
_cell.angle_alpha   90.00
_cell.angle_beta   90.00
_cell.angle_gamma   90.00
#
_symmetry.space_group_name_H-M   'P 1'
#
loop_
_entity.id
_entity.type
_entity.pdbx_description
1 polymer ?
#
loop_
_entity_poly.entity_id
_entity_poly.type
_entity_poly.pdbx_seq_one_letter_code
_entity_poly.pdbx_strand_id
1 'polypeptide(L)'
;MSHEHDSLKKLQVATHASLPMLLMLFLQMVLNHYFAPAQSIFVSPYLLAFFVLGLVSFVVFLKGDICPGQKGRLTFVLGFLLIFALGNLLYSTLGTPKHIPLVVSAIASLFFPIIFLRLPQDETIYRTLIYCGLAIVVVGMLQYLLVYWVEIPSIFNWLRANNFAQILLGLLLSGWYLMLAKSRLEALLKLLVKLAIIALILNYAWSVFAFYAYLQVADQVNFLGFILYGLSQFAILGLLGWLLLGKNIKNPTAWTAATGLSMLYPLVNMI
;
A
#
# COMPACT_ATOMS: atom_id res chain seq x y z
N MET A 1 -18.51 -13.97 30.53
CA MET A 1 -17.27 -14.61 30.02
C MET A 1 -17.23 -14.75 28.48
N SER A 2 -18.34 -14.86 27.74
CA SER A 2 -18.28 -14.87 26.24
C SER A 2 -17.95 -13.52 25.61
N HIS A 3 -18.41 -12.40 26.22
CA HIS A 3 -18.15 -11.05 25.72
C HIS A 3 -16.68 -10.59 25.82
N GLU A 4 -15.93 -11.04 26.83
CA GLU A 4 -14.49 -10.74 26.97
C GLU A 4 -13.64 -11.46 25.93
N HIS A 5 -14.04 -12.68 25.54
CA HIS A 5 -13.28 -13.44 24.55
C HIS A 5 -13.46 -12.88 23.13
N ASP A 6 -14.64 -12.32 22.83
CA ASP A 6 -14.91 -11.62 21.57
C ASP A 6 -14.28 -10.22 21.51
N SER A 7 -14.18 -9.51 22.63
CA SER A 7 -13.51 -8.20 22.67
C SER A 7 -12.00 -8.33 22.45
N LEU A 8 -11.35 -9.33 23.07
CA LEU A 8 -9.93 -9.63 22.86
C LEU A 8 -9.63 -9.99 21.40
N LYS A 9 -10.48 -10.78 20.75
CA LYS A 9 -10.34 -11.12 19.32
C LYS A 9 -10.49 -9.89 18.42
N LYS A 10 -11.43 -8.99 18.72
CA LYS A 10 -11.61 -7.74 17.97
C LYS A 10 -10.42 -6.80 18.15
N LEU A 11 -9.88 -6.68 19.38
CA LEU A 11 -8.69 -5.88 19.65
C LEU A 11 -7.48 -6.40 18.87
N GLN A 12 -7.24 -7.71 18.87
CA GLN A 12 -6.16 -8.30 18.08
C GLN A 12 -6.30 -7.98 16.59
N VAL A 13 -7.48 -8.15 16.00
CA VAL A 13 -7.72 -7.82 14.58
C VAL A 13 -7.50 -6.33 14.32
N ALA A 14 -7.97 -5.45 15.21
CA ALA A 14 -7.76 -4.01 15.10
C ALA A 14 -6.27 -3.65 15.10
N THR A 15 -5.48 -4.22 16.02
CA THR A 15 -4.02 -4.00 16.07
C THR A 15 -3.33 -4.45 14.80
N HIS A 16 -3.67 -5.63 14.27
CA HIS A 16 -3.06 -6.12 13.03
C HIS A 16 -3.51 -5.35 11.78
N ALA A 17 -4.71 -4.75 11.81
CA ALA A 17 -5.24 -3.90 10.75
C ALA A 17 -4.60 -2.51 10.75
N SER A 18 -4.31 -1.96 11.92
CA SER A 18 -3.72 -0.63 12.07
C SER A 18 -2.19 -0.64 11.88
N LEU A 19 -1.52 -1.75 12.22
CA LEU A 19 -0.06 -1.85 12.20
C LEU A 19 0.56 -1.48 10.83
N PRO A 20 0.12 -2.01 9.68
CA PRO A 20 0.60 -1.57 8.36
C PRO A 20 0.48 -0.06 8.12
N MET A 21 -0.66 0.52 8.51
CA MET A 21 -0.96 1.93 8.29
C MET A 21 -0.07 2.83 9.13
N LEU A 22 0.10 2.49 10.41
CA LEU A 22 0.98 3.20 11.33
C LEU A 22 2.44 3.09 10.92
N LEU A 23 2.87 1.90 10.48
CA LEU A 23 4.25 1.68 10.03
C LEU A 23 4.56 2.47 8.76
N MET A 24 3.66 2.48 7.77
CA MET A 24 3.81 3.30 6.56
C MET A 24 3.89 4.80 6.91
N LEU A 25 3.04 5.30 7.81
CA LEU A 25 3.11 6.68 8.29
C LEU A 25 4.43 6.99 9.00
N PHE A 26 4.84 6.13 9.93
CA PHE A 26 6.07 6.31 10.68
C PHE A 26 7.29 6.34 9.75
N LEU A 27 7.40 5.37 8.84
CA LEU A 27 8.51 5.29 7.90
C LEU A 27 8.57 6.51 6.98
N GLN A 28 7.45 6.95 6.40
CA GLN A 28 7.47 8.13 5.52
C GLN A 28 7.85 9.41 6.28
N MET A 29 7.42 9.55 7.54
CA MET A 29 7.74 10.71 8.38
C MET A 29 9.23 10.72 8.75
N VAL A 30 9.78 9.59 9.22
CA VAL A 30 11.20 9.44 9.54
C VAL A 30 12.06 9.72 8.30
N LEU A 31 11.72 9.10 7.17
CA LEU A 31 12.45 9.30 5.92
C LEU A 31 12.40 10.72 5.37
N ASN A 32 11.29 11.41 5.60
CA ASN A 32 11.19 12.80 5.18
C ASN A 32 11.92 13.75 6.14
N HIS A 33 11.87 13.49 7.45
CA HIS A 33 12.50 14.35 8.44
C HIS A 33 14.03 14.27 8.42
N TYR A 34 14.59 13.08 8.29
CA TYR A 34 16.04 12.87 8.41
C TYR A 34 16.79 12.82 7.07
N PHE A 35 16.15 12.35 6.00
CA PHE A 35 16.84 11.99 4.75
C PHE A 35 16.31 12.70 3.51
N ALA A 36 15.31 13.58 3.63
CA ALA A 36 14.85 14.36 2.48
C ALA A 36 15.77 15.57 2.24
N PRO A 37 16.08 15.89 0.97
CA PRO A 37 16.80 17.12 0.63
C PRO A 37 16.08 18.36 1.16
N ALA A 38 16.85 19.37 1.57
CA ALA A 38 16.30 20.65 2.02
C ALA A 38 15.41 21.26 0.92
N GLN A 39 14.24 21.80 1.31
CA GLN A 39 13.23 22.37 0.41
C GLN A 39 12.58 21.38 -0.58
N SER A 40 12.73 20.05 -0.38
CA SER A 40 12.02 19.07 -1.20
C SER A 40 10.52 19.05 -0.90
N ILE A 41 9.72 18.89 -1.96
CA ILE A 41 8.28 18.71 -1.84
C ILE A 41 8.01 17.29 -1.32
N PHE A 42 7.23 17.17 -0.25
CA PHE A 42 6.81 15.87 0.25
C PHE A 42 5.81 15.23 -0.70
N VAL A 43 6.23 14.12 -1.30
CA VAL A 43 5.38 13.18 -2.01
C VAL A 43 5.36 11.91 -1.18
N SER A 44 4.18 11.50 -0.71
CA SER A 44 4.08 10.26 0.06
C SER A 44 4.56 9.09 -0.81
N PRO A 45 5.57 8.34 -0.34
CA PRO A 45 6.11 7.24 -1.11
C PRO A 45 5.13 6.09 -1.17
N TYR A 46 4.06 6.08 -0.37
CA TYR A 46 3.13 4.96 -0.18
C TYR A 46 1.74 5.18 -0.77
N LEU A 47 1.46 6.35 -1.33
CA LEU A 47 0.10 6.74 -1.71
C LEU A 47 -0.44 5.90 -2.87
N LEU A 48 0.38 5.53 -3.85
CA LEU A 48 -0.04 4.62 -4.91
C LEU A 48 -0.34 3.21 -4.36
N ALA A 49 0.46 2.72 -3.41
CA ALA A 49 0.21 1.43 -2.76
C ALA A 49 -1.15 1.42 -2.05
N PHE A 50 -1.46 2.52 -1.36
CA PHE A 50 -2.73 2.73 -0.68
C PHE A 50 -3.91 2.75 -1.67
N PHE A 51 -3.76 3.38 -2.83
CA PHE A 51 -4.77 3.35 -3.87
C PHE A 51 -4.92 1.97 -4.54
N VAL A 52 -3.83 1.25 -4.78
CA VAL A 52 -3.88 -0.13 -5.31
C VAL A 52 -4.65 -1.04 -4.33
N LEU A 53 -4.43 -0.88 -3.03
CA LEU A 53 -5.22 -1.55 -1.99
C LEU A 53 -6.72 -1.19 -2.08
N GLY A 54 -7.03 0.09 -2.26
CA GLY A 54 -8.41 0.54 -2.47
C GLY A 54 -9.04 -0.09 -3.72
N LEU A 55 -8.33 -0.07 -4.84
CA LEU A 55 -8.76 -0.62 -6.13
C LEU A 55 -9.09 -2.11 -6.02
N VAL A 56 -8.18 -2.90 -5.47
CA VAL A 56 -8.39 -4.35 -5.27
C VAL A 56 -9.57 -4.57 -4.33
N SER A 57 -9.65 -3.84 -3.22
CA SER A 57 -10.77 -3.93 -2.27
C SER A 57 -12.12 -3.67 -2.93
N PHE A 58 -12.25 -2.62 -3.75
CA PHE A 58 -13.50 -2.35 -4.47
C PHE A 58 -13.82 -3.40 -5.54
N VAL A 59 -12.83 -3.89 -6.29
CA VAL A 59 -13.01 -4.99 -7.25
C VAL A 59 -13.54 -6.24 -6.55
N VAL A 60 -13.03 -6.52 -5.35
CA VAL A 60 -13.48 -7.63 -4.51
C VAL A 60 -14.94 -7.46 -4.09
N PHE A 61 -15.35 -6.28 -3.65
CA PHE A 61 -16.75 -5.99 -3.34
C PHE A 61 -17.67 -5.99 -4.58
N LEU A 62 -17.16 -5.56 -5.74
CA LEU A 62 -17.93 -5.50 -6.99
C LEU A 62 -18.32 -6.90 -7.49
N LYS A 63 -17.40 -7.88 -7.39
CA LYS A 63 -17.67 -9.25 -7.86
C LYS A 63 -18.72 -10.01 -7.04
N GLY A 64 -19.05 -9.57 -5.83
CA GLY A 64 -20.18 -10.10 -5.06
C GLY A 64 -20.00 -11.50 -4.44
N ASP A 65 -18.92 -12.24 -4.77
CA ASP A 65 -18.66 -13.60 -4.27
C ASP A 65 -18.27 -13.68 -2.77
N ILE A 66 -18.52 -12.62 -2.00
CA ILE A 66 -18.14 -12.54 -0.59
C ILE A 66 -19.34 -12.88 0.29
N CYS A 67 -19.21 -13.91 1.13
CA CYS A 67 -20.23 -14.23 2.13
C CYS A 67 -20.49 -13.04 3.07
N PRO A 68 -21.74 -12.78 3.54
CA PRO A 68 -22.07 -11.62 4.37
C PRO A 68 -21.18 -11.45 5.62
N GLY A 69 -20.84 -12.55 6.30
CA GLY A 69 -19.92 -12.51 7.44
C GLY A 69 -18.46 -12.17 7.08
N GLN A 70 -18.00 -12.51 5.88
CA GLN A 70 -16.69 -12.06 5.37
C GLN A 70 -16.74 -10.60 4.95
N LYS A 71 -17.85 -10.15 4.34
CA LYS A 71 -18.09 -8.75 3.94
C LYS A 71 -17.99 -7.84 5.15
N GLY A 72 -18.69 -8.15 6.25
CA GLY A 72 -18.65 -7.35 7.48
C GLY A 72 -17.26 -7.28 8.13
N ARG A 73 -16.52 -8.40 8.16
CA ARG A 73 -15.13 -8.42 8.65
C ARG A 73 -14.20 -7.60 7.78
N LEU A 74 -14.31 -7.71 6.45
CA LEU A 74 -13.48 -6.95 5.52
C LEU A 74 -13.75 -5.44 5.65
N THR A 75 -15.02 -5.04 5.68
CA THR A 75 -15.40 -3.64 5.92
C THR A 75 -14.85 -3.09 7.24
N PHE A 76 -14.89 -3.88 8.32
CA PHE A 76 -14.31 -3.48 9.60
C PHE A 76 -12.80 -3.23 9.50
N VAL A 77 -12.06 -4.16 8.89
CA VAL A 77 -10.59 -4.06 8.79
C VAL A 77 -10.19 -2.93 7.82
N LEU A 78 -10.93 -2.73 6.72
CA LEU A 78 -10.70 -1.62 5.78
C LEU A 78 -11.03 -0.23 6.35
N GLY A 79 -11.82 -0.15 7.42
CA GLY A 79 -12.03 1.10 8.15
C GLY A 79 -10.74 1.72 8.69
N PHE A 80 -9.75 0.87 9.05
CA PHE A 80 -8.47 1.32 9.59
C PHE A 80 -7.58 2.02 8.55
N LEU A 81 -7.92 1.95 7.26
CA LEU A 81 -7.24 2.71 6.21
C LEU A 81 -7.33 4.23 6.43
N LEU A 82 -8.35 4.70 7.16
CA LEU A 82 -8.45 6.10 7.56
C LEU A 82 -7.26 6.58 8.39
N ILE A 83 -6.58 5.70 9.13
CA ILE A 83 -5.40 6.06 9.93
C ILE A 83 -4.32 6.61 9.00
N PHE A 84 -3.98 5.85 7.95
CA PHE A 84 -2.98 6.29 6.97
C PHE A 84 -3.47 7.53 6.22
N ALA A 85 -4.71 7.56 5.74
CA ALA A 85 -5.23 8.69 4.97
C ALA A 85 -5.19 10.01 5.77
N LEU A 86 -5.64 10.00 7.03
CA LEU A 86 -5.62 11.17 7.91
C LEU A 86 -4.19 11.58 8.27
N GLY A 87 -3.35 10.63 8.68
CA GLY A 87 -1.96 10.92 9.00
C GLY A 87 -1.18 11.47 7.81
N ASN A 88 -1.44 10.95 6.60
CA ASN A 88 -0.82 11.40 5.38
C ASN A 88 -1.28 12.80 4.98
N LEU A 89 -2.59 13.10 5.08
CA LEU A 89 -3.10 14.46 4.84
C LEU A 89 -2.45 15.44 5.82
N LEU A 90 -2.55 15.17 7.13
CA LEU A 90 -2.03 16.06 8.18
C LEU A 90 -0.54 16.34 7.99
N TYR A 91 0.25 15.30 7.70
CA TYR A 91 1.68 15.46 7.46
C TYR A 91 1.96 16.25 6.18
N SER A 92 1.22 16.00 5.11
CA SER A 92 1.38 16.74 3.85
C SER A 92 1.01 18.22 4.02
N THR A 93 -0.04 18.53 4.79
CA THR A 93 -0.52 19.91 5.00
C THR A 93 0.31 20.71 5.99
N LEU A 94 0.75 20.09 7.08
CA LEU A 94 1.46 20.78 8.17
C LEU A 94 2.98 20.71 8.01
N GLY A 95 3.48 19.65 7.37
CA GLY A 95 4.90 19.36 7.23
C GLY A 95 5.56 19.92 5.99
N THR A 96 4.83 20.53 5.04
CA THR A 96 5.43 21.14 3.84
C THR A 96 5.05 22.60 3.59
N PRO A 97 6.01 23.47 3.22
CA PRO A 97 5.71 24.86 2.92
C PRO A 97 5.09 25.04 1.53
N LYS A 98 3.94 25.72 1.50
CA LYS A 98 3.36 26.54 0.40
C LYS A 98 2.65 25.86 -0.78
N HIS A 99 2.92 24.61 -1.16
CA HIS A 99 2.12 23.92 -2.18
C HIS A 99 1.90 22.44 -1.82
N ILE A 100 0.67 21.96 -1.97
CA ILE A 100 0.33 20.53 -1.87
C ILE A 100 -0.01 20.06 -3.29
N PRO A 101 0.94 19.58 -4.09
CA PRO A 101 0.64 19.09 -5.45
C PRO A 101 -0.38 17.95 -5.44
N LEU A 102 -0.41 17.19 -4.35
CA LEU A 102 -1.25 16.00 -4.19
C LEU A 102 -2.61 16.26 -3.54
N VAL A 103 -3.19 17.48 -3.60
CA VAL A 103 -4.49 17.76 -2.94
C VAL A 103 -5.58 16.78 -3.37
N VAL A 104 -5.75 16.55 -4.68
CA VAL A 104 -6.81 15.64 -5.17
C VAL A 104 -6.57 14.21 -4.70
N SER A 105 -5.32 13.75 -4.72
CA SER A 105 -4.92 12.43 -4.23
C SER A 105 -5.12 12.30 -2.72
N ALA A 106 -4.78 13.34 -1.95
CA ALA A 106 -4.98 13.36 -0.51
C ALA A 106 -6.47 13.30 -0.15
N ILE A 107 -7.30 14.09 -0.85
CA ILE A 107 -8.76 14.05 -0.70
C ILE A 107 -9.29 12.68 -1.10
N ALA A 108 -8.92 12.15 -2.28
CA ALA A 108 -9.34 10.83 -2.74
C ALA A 108 -8.98 9.73 -1.73
N SER A 109 -7.78 9.80 -1.14
CA SER A 109 -7.32 8.86 -0.11
C SER A 109 -8.17 8.88 1.16
N LEU A 110 -8.81 10.01 1.50
CA LEU A 110 -9.72 10.12 2.64
C LEU A 110 -11.11 9.62 2.31
N PHE A 111 -11.60 9.89 1.11
CA PHE A 111 -12.98 9.57 0.75
C PHE A 111 -13.21 8.08 0.55
N PHE A 112 -12.28 7.37 -0.09
CA PHE A 112 -12.54 5.96 -0.41
C PHE A 112 -12.65 5.04 0.84
N PRO A 113 -11.88 5.22 1.93
CA PRO A 113 -12.08 4.47 3.16
C PRO A 113 -13.42 4.76 3.84
N ILE A 114 -13.92 6.01 3.74
CA ILE A 114 -15.24 6.40 4.28
C ILE A 114 -16.35 5.63 3.56
N ILE A 115 -16.21 5.39 2.25
CA ILE A 115 -17.17 4.59 1.49
C ILE A 115 -17.27 3.18 2.07
N PHE A 116 -16.16 2.54 2.41
CA PHE A 116 -16.20 1.21 3.04
C PHE A 116 -17.00 1.22 4.34
N LEU A 117 -16.80 2.24 5.20
CA LEU A 117 -17.52 2.38 6.47
C LEU A 117 -19.02 2.63 6.31
N ARG A 118 -19.46 3.11 5.14
CA ARG A 118 -20.84 3.54 4.87
C ARG A 118 -21.51 2.73 3.75
N LEU A 119 -21.05 1.51 3.50
CA LEU A 119 -21.67 0.63 2.50
C LEU A 119 -23.14 0.32 2.88
N PRO A 120 -24.11 0.64 2.02
CA PRO A 120 -25.54 0.44 2.28
C PRO A 120 -25.94 -1.02 2.10
N GLN A 121 -27.14 -1.35 2.59
CA GLN A 121 -27.75 -2.68 2.41
C GLN A 121 -28.51 -2.79 1.07
N ASP A 122 -29.06 -1.68 0.57
CA ASP A 122 -29.71 -1.61 -0.73
C ASP A 122 -28.70 -1.91 -1.85
N GLU A 123 -29.01 -2.88 -2.71
CA GLU A 123 -28.10 -3.35 -3.76
C GLU A 123 -27.80 -2.27 -4.81
N THR A 124 -28.77 -1.43 -5.15
CA THR A 124 -28.63 -0.38 -6.18
C THR A 124 -27.68 0.71 -5.68
N ILE A 125 -27.90 1.16 -4.45
CA ILE A 125 -27.04 2.17 -3.80
C ILE A 125 -25.66 1.58 -3.51
N TYR A 126 -25.60 0.29 -3.13
CA TYR A 126 -24.35 -0.43 -2.88
C TYR A 126 -23.45 -0.47 -4.12
N ARG A 127 -23.99 -0.88 -5.27
CA ARG A 127 -23.23 -0.92 -6.53
C ARG A 127 -22.79 0.49 -6.95
N THR A 128 -23.68 1.46 -6.84
CA THR A 128 -23.38 2.87 -7.16
C THR A 128 -22.20 3.39 -6.34
N LEU A 129 -22.22 3.18 -5.02
CA LEU A 129 -21.13 3.60 -4.14
C LEU A 129 -19.80 2.89 -4.42
N ILE A 130 -19.83 1.62 -4.84
CA ILE A 130 -18.63 0.91 -5.29
C ILE A 130 -18.06 1.55 -6.56
N TYR A 131 -18.90 1.86 -7.56
CA TYR A 131 -18.43 2.54 -8.77
C TYR A 131 -17.87 3.92 -8.47
N CYS A 132 -18.52 4.70 -7.60
CA CYS A 132 -17.98 5.98 -7.13
C CYS A 132 -16.63 5.80 -6.42
N GLY A 133 -16.51 4.79 -5.56
CA GLY A 133 -15.26 4.47 -4.88
C GLY A 133 -14.13 4.09 -5.85
N LEU A 134 -14.43 3.28 -6.86
CA LEU A 134 -13.49 2.95 -7.94
C LEU A 134 -13.06 4.21 -8.70
N ALA A 135 -14.00 5.07 -9.08
CA ALA A 135 -13.68 6.32 -9.77
C ALA A 135 -12.79 7.22 -8.92
N ILE A 136 -13.07 7.39 -7.62
CA ILE A 136 -12.27 8.18 -6.69
C ILE A 136 -10.84 7.63 -6.60
N VAL A 137 -10.69 6.31 -6.45
CA VAL A 137 -9.37 5.67 -6.40
C VAL A 137 -8.61 5.89 -7.70
N VAL A 138 -9.24 5.69 -8.86
CA VAL A 138 -8.59 5.89 -10.17
C VAL A 138 -8.17 7.35 -10.37
N VAL A 139 -9.03 8.32 -10.04
CA VAL A 139 -8.70 9.74 -10.13
C VAL A 139 -7.52 10.10 -9.22
N GLY A 140 -7.50 9.58 -7.99
CA GLY A 140 -6.37 9.74 -7.07
C GLY A 140 -5.08 9.13 -7.61
N MET A 141 -5.13 7.93 -8.18
CA MET A 141 -3.97 7.30 -8.82
C MET A 141 -3.44 8.12 -10.00
N LEU A 142 -4.32 8.62 -10.87
CA LEU A 142 -3.94 9.41 -12.03
C LEU A 142 -3.27 10.72 -11.61
N GLN A 143 -3.84 11.44 -10.64
CA GLN A 143 -3.23 12.67 -10.16
C GLN A 143 -1.88 12.41 -9.48
N TYR A 144 -1.76 11.34 -8.68
CA TYR A 144 -0.48 10.94 -8.10
C TYR A 144 0.59 10.70 -9.17
N LEU A 145 0.27 9.94 -10.21
CA LEU A 145 1.20 9.63 -11.30
C LEU A 145 1.54 10.89 -12.12
N LEU A 146 0.58 11.77 -12.39
CA LEU A 146 0.83 13.03 -13.10
C LEU A 146 1.80 13.93 -12.34
N VAL A 147 1.58 14.14 -11.04
CA VAL A 147 2.50 14.94 -10.20
C VAL A 147 3.91 14.32 -10.20
N TYR A 148 3.97 13.00 -10.05
CA TYR A 148 5.23 12.28 -9.95
C TYR A 148 6.06 12.30 -11.25
N TRP A 149 5.42 12.10 -12.40
CA TRP A 149 6.11 11.99 -13.69
C TRP A 149 6.26 13.31 -14.44
N VAL A 150 5.32 14.24 -14.26
CA VAL A 150 5.25 15.48 -15.04
C VAL A 150 5.69 16.69 -14.21
N GLU A 151 5.18 16.84 -12.99
CA GLU A 151 5.46 18.05 -12.19
C GLU A 151 6.79 17.98 -11.45
N ILE A 152 7.18 16.81 -10.94
CA ILE A 152 8.37 16.64 -10.10
C ILE A 152 9.26 15.47 -10.59
N PRO A 153 9.66 15.44 -11.88
CA PRO A 153 10.55 14.41 -12.39
C PRO A 153 11.92 14.54 -11.71
N SER A 154 12.27 13.56 -10.89
CA SER A 154 13.57 13.52 -10.20
C SER A 154 14.00 12.08 -10.01
N ILE A 155 15.27 11.78 -10.31
CA ILE A 155 15.87 10.45 -10.09
C ILE A 155 15.77 10.06 -8.61
N PHE A 156 15.90 11.03 -7.69
CA PHE A 156 15.69 10.79 -6.26
C PHE A 156 14.26 10.28 -5.98
N ASN A 157 13.26 10.90 -6.61
CA ASN A 157 11.87 10.48 -6.48
C ASN A 157 11.61 9.13 -7.17
N TRP A 158 12.30 8.83 -8.29
CA TRP A 158 12.23 7.55 -9.03
C TRP A 158 12.58 6.33 -8.17
N LEU A 159 13.51 6.51 -7.24
CA LEU A 159 13.90 5.49 -6.26
C LEU A 159 12.98 5.51 -5.03
N ARG A 160 12.71 6.68 -4.45
CA ARG A 160 11.92 6.84 -3.21
C ARG A 160 10.46 6.42 -3.36
N ALA A 161 9.85 6.76 -4.48
CA ALA A 161 8.44 6.53 -4.79
C ALA A 161 8.29 5.60 -6.00
N ASN A 162 9.14 4.57 -6.05
CA ASN A 162 9.11 3.53 -7.07
C ASN A 162 7.68 2.95 -7.24
N ASN A 163 7.10 3.18 -8.42
CA ASN A 163 5.72 2.82 -8.71
C ASN A 163 5.49 1.30 -8.67
N PHE A 164 6.45 0.49 -9.11
CA PHE A 164 6.31 -0.97 -9.10
C PHE A 164 6.43 -1.54 -7.69
N ALA A 165 7.31 -0.98 -6.86
CA ALA A 165 7.38 -1.32 -5.44
C ALA A 165 6.08 -0.93 -4.69
N GLN A 166 5.48 0.21 -5.04
CA GLN A 166 4.17 0.61 -4.52
C GLN A 166 3.03 -0.32 -4.95
N ILE A 167 3.00 -0.70 -6.23
CA ILE A 167 2.01 -1.67 -6.74
C ILE A 167 2.16 -3.01 -6.01
N LEU A 168 3.39 -3.50 -5.86
CA LEU A 168 3.70 -4.70 -5.08
C LEU A 168 3.17 -4.59 -3.65
N LEU A 169 3.51 -3.52 -2.93
CA LEU A 169 3.04 -3.30 -1.56
C LEU A 169 1.50 -3.24 -1.50
N GLY A 170 0.84 -2.56 -2.44
CA GLY A 170 -0.63 -2.47 -2.49
C GLY A 170 -1.30 -3.84 -2.70
N LEU A 171 -0.72 -4.70 -3.54
CA LEU A 171 -1.18 -6.08 -3.73
C LEU A 171 -0.97 -6.92 -2.47
N LEU A 172 0.17 -6.76 -1.80
CA LEU A 172 0.49 -7.48 -0.57
C LEU A 172 -0.41 -7.07 0.60
N LEU A 173 -0.64 -5.77 0.76
CA LEU A 173 -1.62 -5.23 1.69
C LEU A 173 -3.01 -5.81 1.40
N SER A 174 -3.44 -5.83 0.13
CA SER A 174 -4.75 -6.38 -0.22
C SER A 174 -4.90 -7.84 0.23
N GLY A 175 -3.88 -8.66 -0.01
CA GLY A 175 -3.85 -10.04 0.49
C GLY A 175 -3.84 -10.11 2.02
N TRP A 176 -3.07 -9.27 2.70
CA TRP A 176 -3.03 -9.16 4.16
C TRP A 176 -4.40 -8.82 4.76
N TYR A 177 -5.10 -7.80 4.25
CA TYR A 177 -6.43 -7.40 4.70
C TYR A 177 -7.48 -8.50 4.44
N LEU A 178 -7.40 -9.20 3.30
CA LEU A 178 -8.25 -10.35 3.00
C LEU A 178 -7.99 -11.54 3.93
N MET A 179 -6.72 -11.76 4.30
CA MET A 179 -6.31 -12.77 5.28
C MET A 179 -6.86 -12.45 6.68
N LEU A 180 -6.76 -11.19 7.12
CA LEU A 180 -7.34 -10.73 8.39
C LEU A 180 -8.88 -10.87 8.40
N ALA A 181 -9.53 -10.64 7.26
CA ALA A 181 -10.97 -10.85 7.10
C ALA A 181 -11.37 -12.35 7.01
N LYS A 182 -10.39 -13.27 7.13
CA LYS A 182 -10.55 -14.73 6.98
C LYS A 182 -11.24 -15.08 5.66
N SER A 183 -10.72 -14.54 4.57
CA SER A 183 -11.27 -14.75 3.23
C SER A 183 -11.21 -16.22 2.80
N ARG A 184 -12.28 -16.68 2.14
CA ARG A 184 -12.34 -18.01 1.51
C ARG A 184 -11.87 -18.00 0.05
N LEU A 185 -11.57 -16.83 -0.50
CA LEU A 185 -11.24 -16.64 -1.92
C LEU A 185 -9.79 -17.04 -2.22
N GLU A 186 -9.49 -18.35 -2.17
CA GLU A 186 -8.13 -18.86 -2.41
C GLU A 186 -7.64 -18.58 -3.84
N ALA A 187 -8.53 -18.64 -4.83
CA ALA A 187 -8.19 -18.31 -6.22
C ALA A 187 -7.76 -16.85 -6.36
N LEU A 188 -8.43 -15.93 -5.65
CA LEU A 188 -8.07 -14.51 -5.63
C LEU A 188 -6.72 -14.30 -4.94
N LEU A 189 -6.48 -14.93 -3.79
CA LEU A 189 -5.18 -14.83 -3.11
C LEU A 189 -4.04 -15.33 -4.00
N LYS A 190 -4.24 -16.45 -4.71
CA LYS A 190 -3.27 -16.95 -5.70
C LYS A 190 -3.06 -15.96 -6.85
N LEU A 191 -4.12 -15.32 -7.34
CA LEU A 191 -4.02 -14.28 -8.36
C LEU A 191 -3.23 -13.07 -7.85
N LEU A 192 -3.48 -12.61 -6.63
CA LEU A 192 -2.74 -11.51 -6.01
C LEU A 192 -1.26 -11.83 -5.89
N VAL A 193 -0.90 -13.05 -5.48
CA VAL A 193 0.52 -13.46 -5.41
C VAL A 193 1.15 -13.52 -6.80
N LYS A 194 0.44 -14.00 -7.83
CA LYS A 194 0.94 -13.99 -9.22
C LYS A 194 1.15 -12.55 -9.74
N LEU A 195 0.20 -11.66 -9.49
CA LEU A 195 0.34 -10.24 -9.84
C LEU A 195 1.48 -9.58 -9.06
N ALA A 196 1.67 -9.94 -7.79
CA ALA A 196 2.78 -9.46 -6.96
C ALA A 196 4.13 -9.93 -7.53
N ILE A 197 4.24 -11.16 -8.03
CA ILE A 197 5.46 -11.63 -8.71
C ILE A 197 5.73 -10.83 -9.99
N ILE A 198 4.70 -10.54 -10.79
CA ILE A 198 4.85 -9.70 -11.99
C ILE A 198 5.32 -8.28 -11.59
N ALA A 199 4.67 -7.67 -10.60
CA ALA A 199 5.06 -6.37 -10.09
C ALA A 199 6.50 -6.37 -9.53
N LEU A 200 6.91 -7.46 -8.88
CA LEU A 200 8.27 -7.65 -8.37
C LEU A 200 9.30 -7.74 -9.48
N ILE A 201 9.03 -8.48 -10.57
CA ILE A 201 9.93 -8.56 -11.74
C ILE A 201 10.09 -7.18 -12.38
N LEU A 202 8.98 -6.45 -12.57
CA LEU A 202 9.02 -5.09 -13.09
C LEU A 202 9.77 -4.15 -12.15
N ASN A 203 9.59 -4.34 -10.84
CA ASN A 203 10.32 -3.60 -9.82
C ASN A 203 11.83 -3.84 -9.89
N TYR A 204 12.28 -5.08 -10.12
CA TYR A 204 13.69 -5.38 -10.34
C TYR A 204 14.24 -4.66 -11.57
N ALA A 205 13.56 -4.76 -12.71
CA ALA A 205 13.99 -4.11 -13.95
C ALA A 205 14.08 -2.58 -13.77
N TRP A 206 13.06 -1.99 -13.14
CA TRP A 206 13.04 -0.56 -12.83
C TRP A 206 14.16 -0.16 -11.89
N SER A 207 14.42 -0.96 -10.84
CA SER A 207 15.43 -0.63 -9.83
C SER A 207 16.84 -0.69 -10.39
N VAL A 208 17.14 -1.64 -11.28
CA VAL A 208 18.42 -1.70 -12.01
C VAL A 208 18.57 -0.49 -12.91
N PHE A 209 17.54 -0.12 -13.66
CA PHE A 209 17.54 1.07 -14.51
C PHE A 209 17.75 2.36 -13.69
N ALA A 210 16.98 2.54 -12.62
CA ALA A 210 17.04 3.72 -11.76
C ALA A 210 18.38 3.81 -11.02
N PHE A 211 18.93 2.67 -10.58
CA PHE A 211 20.28 2.63 -9.99
C PHE A 211 21.35 3.00 -11.01
N TYR A 212 21.30 2.44 -12.22
CA TYR A 212 22.23 2.80 -13.29
C TYR A 212 22.17 4.30 -13.62
N ALA A 213 20.97 4.87 -13.74
CA ALA A 213 20.79 6.30 -13.95
C ALA A 213 21.33 7.13 -12.77
N TYR A 214 21.12 6.68 -11.54
CA TYR A 214 21.65 7.33 -10.34
C TYR A 214 23.19 7.35 -10.31
N LEU A 215 23.85 6.26 -10.71
CA LEU A 215 25.31 6.19 -10.82
C LEU A 215 25.92 7.22 -11.79
N GLN A 216 25.16 7.67 -12.80
CA GLN A 216 25.66 8.67 -13.76
C GLN A 216 25.61 10.10 -13.23
N VAL A 217 24.83 10.37 -12.18
CA VAL A 217 24.54 11.72 -11.69
C VAL A 217 25.06 11.95 -10.27
N ALA A 218 25.21 10.89 -9.46
CA ALA A 218 25.59 11.00 -8.06
C ALA A 218 27.11 11.01 -7.86
N ASP A 219 27.61 12.03 -7.15
CA ASP A 219 29.02 12.13 -6.75
C ASP A 219 29.43 11.08 -5.71
N GLN A 220 28.46 10.65 -4.87
CA GLN A 220 28.64 9.60 -3.86
C GLN A 220 27.39 8.72 -3.81
N VAL A 221 27.62 7.40 -3.74
CA VAL A 221 26.56 6.39 -3.82
C VAL A 221 26.56 5.57 -2.55
N ASN A 222 25.44 5.53 -1.83
CA ASN A 222 25.26 4.63 -0.70
C ASN A 222 24.94 3.22 -1.19
N PHE A 223 25.97 2.41 -1.44
CA PHE A 223 25.83 1.02 -1.87
C PHE A 223 25.08 0.14 -0.86
N LEU A 224 25.16 0.44 0.44
CA LEU A 224 24.51 -0.38 1.47
C LEU A 224 22.99 -0.34 1.33
N GLY A 225 22.40 0.84 1.07
CA GLY A 225 20.96 1.00 0.85
C GLY A 225 20.46 0.16 -0.32
N PHE A 226 21.17 0.17 -1.45
CA PHE A 226 20.83 -0.63 -2.62
C PHE A 226 21.02 -2.14 -2.39
N ILE A 227 22.06 -2.56 -1.68
CA ILE A 227 22.27 -3.98 -1.33
C ILE A 227 21.13 -4.48 -0.44
N LEU A 228 20.81 -3.77 0.64
CA LEU A 228 19.72 -4.13 1.55
C LEU A 228 18.38 -4.16 0.82
N TYR A 229 18.15 -3.19 -0.06
CA TYR A 229 16.97 -3.17 -0.91
C TYR A 229 16.92 -4.41 -1.82
N GLY A 230 18.00 -4.73 -2.54
CA GLY A 230 18.07 -5.92 -3.38
C GLY A 230 17.82 -7.22 -2.61
N LEU A 231 18.44 -7.38 -1.44
CA LEU A 231 18.22 -8.53 -0.55
C LEU A 231 16.76 -8.63 -0.09
N SER A 232 16.12 -7.49 0.23
CA SER A 232 14.70 -7.47 0.60
C SER A 232 13.80 -7.98 -0.54
N GLN A 233 14.10 -7.61 -1.80
CA GLN A 233 13.35 -8.08 -2.97
C GLN A 233 13.51 -9.59 -3.18
N PHE A 234 14.71 -10.14 -2.94
CA PHE A 234 14.95 -11.58 -3.06
C PHE A 234 14.21 -12.35 -1.95
N ALA A 235 14.21 -11.82 -0.73
CA ALA A 235 13.44 -12.39 0.37
C ALA A 235 11.93 -12.38 0.06
N ILE A 236 11.40 -11.28 -0.49
CA ILE A 236 10.00 -11.21 -0.94
C ILE A 236 9.72 -12.27 -2.00
N LEU A 237 10.59 -12.44 -3.00
CA LEU A 237 10.44 -13.48 -4.02
C LEU A 237 10.33 -14.88 -3.40
N GLY A 238 11.23 -15.20 -2.45
CA GLY A 238 11.21 -16.48 -1.74
C GLY A 238 9.90 -16.70 -0.96
N LEU A 239 9.40 -15.66 -0.29
CA LEU A 239 8.13 -15.71 0.45
C LEU A 239 6.91 -15.86 -0.48
N LEU A 240 6.88 -15.16 -1.62
CA LEU A 240 5.82 -15.31 -2.62
C LEU A 240 5.86 -16.70 -3.27
N GLY A 241 7.05 -17.23 -3.53
CA GLY A 241 7.24 -18.62 -3.94
C GLY A 241 6.67 -19.58 -2.92
N TRP A 242 6.99 -19.40 -1.63
CA TRP A 242 6.45 -20.22 -0.55
C TRP A 242 4.92 -20.16 -0.48
N LEU A 243 4.31 -18.98 -0.66
CA LEU A 243 2.84 -18.84 -0.69
C LEU A 243 2.17 -19.59 -1.85
N LEU A 244 2.85 -19.74 -2.99
CA LEU A 244 2.34 -20.50 -4.13
C LEU A 244 2.57 -22.01 -4.02
N LEU A 245 3.56 -22.44 -3.24
CA LEU A 245 3.89 -23.85 -3.06
C LEU A 245 2.90 -24.56 -2.12
N GLY A 246 2.28 -25.64 -2.61
CA GLY A 246 1.38 -26.49 -1.82
C GLY A 246 0.09 -25.80 -1.38
N LYS A 247 -0.31 -26.00 -0.12
CA LYS A 247 -1.50 -25.39 0.50
C LYS A 247 -1.15 -24.21 1.44
N ASN A 248 -0.06 -23.51 1.16
CA ASN A 248 0.50 -22.46 2.03
C ASN A 248 -0.05 -21.05 1.76
N ILE A 249 -1.00 -20.87 0.84
CA ILE A 249 -1.50 -19.54 0.43
C ILE A 249 -2.08 -18.71 1.59
N LYS A 250 -2.48 -19.37 2.68
CA LYS A 250 -2.99 -18.75 3.91
C LYS A 250 -1.96 -18.66 5.04
N ASN A 251 -0.67 -18.88 4.76
CA ASN A 251 0.39 -18.79 5.76
C ASN A 251 0.53 -17.32 6.22
N PRO A 252 0.17 -16.99 7.47
CA PRO A 252 0.19 -15.61 7.94
C PRO A 252 1.60 -15.05 7.97
N THR A 253 2.60 -15.85 8.39
CA THR A 253 4.00 -15.43 8.51
C THR A 253 4.56 -14.98 7.17
N ALA A 254 4.27 -15.71 6.09
CA ALA A 254 4.77 -15.36 4.76
C ALA A 254 4.13 -14.05 4.24
N TRP A 255 2.82 -13.84 4.46
CA TRP A 255 2.17 -12.58 4.13
C TRP A 255 2.68 -11.41 4.99
N THR A 256 2.90 -11.61 6.31
CA THR A 256 3.43 -10.57 7.20
C THR A 256 4.82 -10.15 6.77
N ALA A 257 5.71 -11.13 6.58
CA ALA A 257 7.10 -10.88 6.24
C ALA A 257 7.21 -10.23 4.85
N ALA A 258 6.46 -10.71 3.85
CA ALA A 258 6.48 -10.13 2.51
C ALA A 258 5.95 -8.69 2.53
N THR A 259 4.83 -8.44 3.21
CA THR A 259 4.25 -7.10 3.34
C THR A 259 5.21 -6.16 4.07
N GLY A 260 5.77 -6.60 5.21
CA GLY A 260 6.70 -5.81 6.02
C GLY A 260 7.98 -5.47 5.27
N LEU A 261 8.61 -6.45 4.60
CA LEU A 261 9.79 -6.20 3.75
C LEU A 261 9.45 -5.25 2.60
N SER A 262 8.26 -5.40 1.99
CA SER A 262 7.84 -4.49 0.92
C SER A 262 7.56 -3.07 1.41
N MET A 263 7.37 -2.81 2.70
CA MET A 263 7.26 -1.44 3.20
C MET A 263 8.61 -0.71 3.26
N LEU A 264 9.72 -1.45 3.18
CA LEU A 264 11.06 -0.90 3.37
C LEU A 264 11.67 -0.32 2.10
N TYR A 265 11.04 -0.44 0.91
CA TYR A 265 11.64 0.09 -0.33
C TYR A 265 12.03 1.57 -0.28
N PRO A 266 11.30 2.49 0.41
CA PRO A 266 11.71 3.89 0.44
C PRO A 266 13.03 4.12 1.19
N LEU A 267 13.49 3.14 1.99
CA LEU A 267 14.77 3.19 2.71
C LEU A 267 15.99 3.05 1.78
N VAL A 268 15.81 2.74 0.49
CA VAL A 268 16.91 2.72 -0.49
C VAL A 268 17.64 4.07 -0.57
N ASN A 269 16.96 5.15 -0.22
CA ASN A 269 17.48 6.52 -0.22
C ASN A 269 17.94 7.02 1.17
N MET A 270 18.21 6.14 2.14
CA MET A 270 18.92 6.56 3.35
C MET A 270 20.34 6.97 2.94
N ILE A 271 20.60 8.27 2.85
CA ILE A 271 21.93 8.86 2.58
C ILE A 271 22.55 9.25 3.92
#